data_AF-A0A183FRC1-F1
#
_entry.id   AF-A0A183FRC1-F1
#
_cell.length_a   1.000
_cell.length_b   1.000
_cell.length_c   1.000
_cell.angle_alpha   90.00
_cell.angle_beta   90.00
_cell.angle_gamma   90.00
#
_symmetry.space_group_name_H-M   'P 1'
#
loop_
_entity.id
_entity.type
_entity.pdbx_description
1 polymer ?
#
loop_
_entity_poly.entity_id
_entity_poly.type
_entity_poly.pdbx_seq_one_letter_code
_entity_poly.pdbx_strand_id
1 'polypeptide(L)'
;MSLSGLRKQFNKANQYLSETVGAAEATKLDDQYNEMEKHIDMTNELISALVAGTNEYLQPNPAFSTISLFLNPFVQLTATRAKMATMGAISKVRGTVKTSPYPQTEGMLADTMHKYGSSLGESSDLGKALLEAAEAYRHMADIKYQMEENVKQNFIDPLTHLQNNELKDVNHHRTKLKGRRLDYDCKKRQQRRDDELIQAEEKLEESKRLAEMAMFNVLSNDVEQVSQLRALVDAQLDFHRQTAQVLEALQAQLAARYGCCSLSSLIIPYIVPT
;
A
#
# COMPACT_ATOMS: atom_id res chain seq x y z
N MET A 1 -0.29 -39.47 1.35
CA MET A 1 1.11 -39.35 1.83
C MET A 1 1.60 -40.73 2.26
N SER A 2 2.84 -41.12 1.93
CA SER A 2 3.39 -42.42 2.34
C SER A 2 3.90 -42.39 3.79
N LEU A 3 3.89 -43.55 4.48
CA LEU A 3 4.40 -43.72 5.85
C LEU A 3 5.85 -43.21 6.01
N SER A 4 6.68 -43.39 4.98
CA SER A 4 8.06 -42.91 4.94
C SER A 4 8.16 -41.39 4.93
N GLY A 5 7.22 -40.70 4.26
CA GLY A 5 7.12 -39.24 4.26
C GLY A 5 6.71 -38.68 5.62
N LEU A 6 5.76 -39.32 6.32
CA LEU A 6 5.36 -38.93 7.67
C LEU A 6 6.51 -39.06 8.68
N ARG A 7 7.25 -40.18 8.64
CA ARG A 7 8.41 -40.40 9.51
C ARG A 7 9.48 -39.33 9.30
N LYS A 8 9.71 -38.93 8.06
CA LYS A 8 10.65 -37.86 7.72
C LYS A 8 10.22 -36.51 8.29
N GLN A 9 8.93 -36.17 8.22
CA GLN A 9 8.41 -34.92 8.81
C GLN A 9 8.50 -34.92 10.34
N PHE A 10 8.21 -36.06 10.99
CA PHE A 10 8.32 -36.19 12.44
C PHE A 10 9.77 -36.01 12.93
N ASN A 11 10.74 -36.58 12.22
CA ASN A 11 12.15 -36.41 12.54
C ASN A 11 12.63 -34.96 12.39
N LYS A 12 12.17 -34.23 11.35
CA LYS A 12 12.47 -32.81 11.18
C LYS A 12 11.88 -31.96 12.31
N ALA A 13 10.64 -32.23 12.70
CA ALA A 13 10.00 -31.56 13.82
C ALA A 13 10.75 -31.82 15.14
N ASN A 14 11.18 -33.06 15.37
CA ASN A 14 11.96 -33.42 16.55
C ASN A 14 13.34 -32.72 16.57
N GLN A 15 14.01 -32.64 15.41
CA GLN A 15 15.26 -31.90 15.26
C GLN A 15 15.07 -30.40 15.57
N TYR A 16 14.02 -29.78 15.02
CA TYR A 16 13.70 -28.38 15.25
C TYR A 16 13.45 -28.08 16.75
N LEU A 17 12.68 -28.94 17.42
CA LEU A 17 12.44 -28.82 18.86
C LEU A 17 13.73 -29.02 19.67
N SER A 18 14.55 -29.98 19.28
CA SER A 18 15.84 -30.25 19.94
C SER A 18 16.83 -29.08 19.83
N GLU A 19 16.83 -28.35 18.72
CA GLU A 19 17.63 -27.12 18.55
C GLU A 19 17.05 -25.95 19.35
N THR A 20 15.72 -25.79 19.35
CA THR A 20 15.02 -24.72 20.08
C THR A 20 15.23 -24.84 21.59
N VAL A 21 15.31 -26.07 22.12
CA VAL A 21 15.53 -26.37 23.54
C VAL A 21 17.03 -26.39 23.90
N GLY A 22 17.93 -26.12 22.93
CA GLY A 22 19.38 -26.08 23.16
C GLY A 22 20.05 -27.45 23.34
N ALA A 23 19.33 -28.55 23.08
CA ALA A 23 19.84 -29.90 23.19
C ALA A 23 20.76 -30.30 22.01
N ALA A 24 20.87 -29.47 20.98
CA ALA A 24 21.78 -29.67 19.86
C ALA A 24 22.08 -28.39 19.08
N GLU A 25 23.29 -28.33 18.52
CA GLU A 25 23.74 -27.21 17.70
C GLU A 25 23.31 -27.39 16.23
N ALA A 26 22.75 -26.31 15.66
CA ALA A 26 22.35 -26.24 14.26
C ALA A 26 23.56 -26.02 13.35
N THR A 27 23.54 -26.57 12.13
CA THR A 27 24.51 -26.17 11.10
C THR A 27 24.35 -24.68 10.80
N LYS A 28 25.38 -23.88 11.06
CA LYS A 28 25.39 -22.44 10.81
C LYS A 28 25.58 -22.17 9.32
N LEU A 29 24.81 -21.21 8.80
CA LEU A 29 25.05 -20.62 7.49
C LEU A 29 26.10 -19.51 7.65
N ASP A 30 26.83 -19.20 6.59
CA ASP A 30 27.87 -18.19 6.60
C ASP A 30 27.31 -16.77 6.77
N ASP A 31 28.19 -15.84 7.13
CA ASP A 31 27.82 -14.47 7.45
C ASP A 31 27.19 -13.73 6.26
N GLN A 32 27.63 -14.02 5.03
CA GLN A 32 27.09 -13.41 3.82
C GLN A 32 25.63 -13.84 3.59
N TYR A 33 25.32 -15.12 3.79
CA TYR A 33 23.93 -15.60 3.76
C TYR A 33 23.07 -14.88 4.81
N ASN A 34 23.54 -14.81 6.06
CA ASN A 34 22.79 -14.21 7.16
C ASN A 34 22.54 -12.71 6.94
N GLU A 35 23.50 -12.00 6.33
CA GLU A 35 23.35 -10.59 5.96
C GLU A 35 22.29 -10.42 4.86
N MET A 36 22.36 -11.18 3.77
CA MET A 36 21.34 -11.14 2.72
C MET A 36 19.95 -11.50 3.25
N GLU A 37 19.87 -12.50 4.13
CA GLU A 37 18.63 -12.91 4.77
C GLU A 37 18.00 -11.75 5.57
N LYS A 38 18.81 -11.05 6.37
CA LYS A 38 18.38 -9.87 7.13
C LYS A 38 17.89 -8.75 6.22
N HIS A 39 18.59 -8.49 5.11
CA HIS A 39 18.18 -7.46 4.15
C HIS A 39 16.85 -7.80 3.46
N ILE A 40 16.64 -9.07 3.11
CA ILE A 40 15.38 -9.54 2.51
C ILE A 40 14.21 -9.40 3.49
N ASP A 41 14.40 -9.78 4.76
CA ASP A 41 13.36 -9.65 5.78
C ASP A 41 12.98 -8.18 5.98
N MET A 42 13.97 -7.29 6.08
CA MET A 42 13.76 -5.85 6.17
C MET A 42 12.99 -5.30 4.95
N THR A 43 13.36 -5.72 3.73
CA THR A 43 12.70 -5.29 2.50
C THR A 43 11.25 -5.74 2.45
N ASN A 44 10.94 -6.97 2.90
CA ASN A 44 9.57 -7.47 2.92
C ASN A 44 8.68 -6.73 3.94
N GLU A 45 9.22 -6.43 5.13
CA GLU A 45 8.54 -5.61 6.13
C GLU A 45 8.32 -4.18 5.62
N LEU A 46 9.35 -3.57 5.02
CA LEU A 46 9.29 -2.24 4.41
C LEU A 46 8.17 -2.15 3.36
N ILE A 47 8.15 -3.07 2.39
CA ILE A 47 7.14 -3.06 1.32
C ILE A 47 5.73 -3.18 1.89
N SER A 48 5.53 -4.07 2.86
CA SER A 48 4.23 -4.25 3.52
C SER A 48 3.77 -2.96 4.21
N ALA A 49 4.67 -2.32 4.96
CA ALA A 49 4.37 -1.09 5.69
C ALA A 49 4.12 0.08 4.73
N LEU A 50 4.91 0.19 3.66
CA LEU A 50 4.83 1.28 2.69
C LEU A 50 3.55 1.21 1.86
N VAL A 51 3.17 0.02 1.40
CA VAL A 51 1.89 -0.20 0.70
C VAL A 51 0.72 0.14 1.62
N ALA A 52 0.73 -0.35 2.87
CA ALA A 52 -0.34 -0.07 3.82
C ALA A 52 -0.45 1.43 4.13
N GLY A 53 0.66 2.08 4.47
CA GLY A 53 0.71 3.50 4.81
C GLY A 53 0.32 4.39 3.63
N THR A 54 0.68 4.03 2.40
CA THR A 54 0.29 4.81 1.22
C THR A 54 -1.19 4.67 0.91
N ASN A 55 -1.78 3.48 1.05
CA ASN A 55 -3.23 3.32 0.91
C ASN A 55 -4.00 4.13 1.96
N GLU A 56 -3.53 4.15 3.20
CA GLU A 56 -4.13 4.97 4.26
C GLU A 56 -3.96 6.47 4.00
N TYR A 57 -2.81 6.88 3.48
CA TYR A 57 -2.53 8.26 3.09
C TYR A 57 -3.47 8.74 1.97
N LEU A 58 -3.66 7.93 0.93
CA LEU A 58 -4.53 8.28 -0.20
C LEU A 58 -6.00 8.35 0.23
N GLN A 59 -6.45 7.39 1.05
CA GLN A 59 -7.84 7.30 1.49
C GLN A 59 -7.92 7.13 3.01
N PRO A 60 -7.83 8.23 3.79
CA PRO A 60 -7.89 8.17 5.23
C PRO A 60 -9.24 7.60 5.68
N ASN A 61 -9.24 6.37 6.19
CA ASN A 61 -10.43 5.72 6.72
C ASN A 61 -10.64 6.15 8.18
N PRO A 62 -11.78 6.78 8.54
CA PRO A 62 -12.06 7.19 9.92
C PRO A 62 -12.14 6.00 10.91
N ALA A 63 -12.33 4.77 10.43
CA ALA A 63 -12.34 3.58 11.28
C ALA A 63 -10.95 3.12 11.75
N PHE A 64 -9.87 3.53 11.10
CA PHE A 64 -8.52 3.04 11.40
C PHE A 64 -7.75 3.94 12.37
N SER A 65 -7.92 5.26 12.25
CA SER A 65 -7.22 6.24 13.10
C SER A 65 -7.51 6.11 14.60
N THR A 66 -8.62 5.45 14.99
CA THR A 66 -8.98 5.20 16.39
C THR A 66 -8.56 3.82 16.91
N ILE A 67 -8.32 2.85 16.01
CA ILE A 67 -7.95 1.47 16.38
C ILE A 67 -6.42 1.32 16.51
N SER A 68 -5.64 2.13 15.77
CA SER A 68 -4.17 2.16 15.81
C SER A 68 -3.59 2.52 17.19
N LEU A 69 -4.33 3.23 18.03
CA LEU A 69 -3.85 3.62 19.37
C LEU A 69 -3.96 2.50 20.43
N PHE A 70 -4.61 1.36 20.15
CA PHE A 70 -4.93 0.37 21.19
C PHE A 70 -4.65 -1.10 20.86
N LEU A 71 -4.14 -1.45 19.68
CA LEU A 71 -3.88 -2.86 19.32
C LEU A 71 -2.44 -3.11 18.85
N ASN A 72 -1.89 -4.19 19.40
CA ASN A 72 -0.55 -4.75 19.15
C ASN A 72 -0.22 -4.87 17.65
N PRO A 73 1.04 -4.66 17.23
CA PRO A 73 1.47 -4.70 15.82
C PRO A 73 1.31 -6.05 15.11
N PHE A 74 0.88 -7.11 15.81
CA PHE A 74 0.68 -8.45 15.23
C PHE A 74 -0.74 -8.67 14.65
N VAL A 75 -1.68 -7.73 14.84
CA VAL A 75 -3.09 -7.87 14.39
C VAL A 75 -3.46 -6.81 13.32
N GLN A 76 -2.48 -6.36 12.54
CA GLN A 76 -2.71 -5.32 11.52
C GLN A 76 -3.36 -5.87 10.22
N LEU A 77 -3.28 -7.18 9.95
CA LEU A 77 -3.44 -7.68 8.57
C LEU A 77 -4.84 -8.17 8.19
N THR A 78 -5.81 -8.31 9.11
CA THR A 78 -7.08 -9.02 8.79
C THR A 78 -8.39 -8.29 9.07
N ALA A 79 -8.40 -7.09 9.67
CA ALA A 79 -9.65 -6.52 10.18
C ALA A 79 -10.36 -5.47 9.30
N THR A 80 -9.70 -4.79 8.34
CA THR A 80 -10.22 -3.48 7.88
C THR A 80 -10.67 -3.41 6.41
N ARG A 81 -10.74 -4.54 5.70
CA ARG A 81 -11.32 -4.58 4.34
C ARG A 81 -12.81 -4.99 4.33
N ALA A 82 -13.32 -5.48 5.46
CA ALA A 82 -14.61 -6.17 5.53
C ALA A 82 -15.85 -5.26 5.76
N LYS A 83 -15.69 -4.04 6.30
CA LYS A 83 -16.86 -3.18 6.59
C LYS A 83 -17.37 -2.36 5.40
N MET A 84 -16.52 -2.05 4.43
CA MET A 84 -16.92 -1.30 3.22
C MET A 84 -17.36 -2.21 2.06
N ALA A 85 -17.08 -3.51 2.13
CA ALA A 85 -17.65 -4.50 1.22
C ALA A 85 -19.16 -4.73 1.46
N THR A 86 -19.66 -4.41 2.66
CA THR A 86 -21.06 -4.69 3.06
C THR A 86 -22.04 -3.60 2.64
N MET A 87 -21.59 -2.38 2.33
CA MET A 87 -22.47 -1.36 1.73
C MET A 87 -22.69 -1.58 0.22
N GLY A 88 -21.82 -2.35 -0.45
CA GLY A 88 -22.01 -2.78 -1.84
C GLY A 88 -22.89 -4.04 -1.99
N ALA A 89 -23.22 -4.73 -0.90
CA ALA A 89 -23.99 -5.98 -0.96
C ALA A 89 -25.50 -5.75 -1.19
N ILE A 90 -26.02 -4.55 -0.92
CA ILE A 90 -27.46 -4.25 -1.04
C ILE A 90 -27.83 -3.72 -2.45
N SER A 91 -26.86 -3.39 -3.30
CA SER A 91 -27.10 -2.93 -4.68
C SER A 91 -26.93 -4.01 -5.75
N LYS A 92 -26.77 -5.28 -5.36
CA LYS A 92 -26.52 -6.42 -6.27
C LYS A 92 -27.71 -6.86 -7.15
N VAL A 93 -28.84 -6.14 -7.14
CA VAL A 93 -30.06 -6.54 -7.88
C VAL A 93 -30.20 -5.88 -9.26
N ARG A 94 -29.32 -4.95 -9.69
CA ARG A 94 -29.53 -4.25 -10.99
C ARG A 94 -28.31 -4.05 -11.90
N GLY A 95 -27.37 -5.00 -11.92
CA GLY A 95 -26.54 -5.26 -13.11
C GLY A 95 -25.63 -4.15 -13.64
N THR A 96 -25.34 -3.09 -12.88
CA THR A 96 -24.39 -2.03 -13.27
C THR A 96 -23.63 -1.55 -12.04
N VAL A 97 -22.68 -2.36 -11.56
CA VAL A 97 -21.82 -1.96 -10.44
C VAL A 97 -20.72 -1.04 -10.98
N LYS A 98 -21.02 0.26 -11.08
CA LYS A 98 -19.96 1.25 -10.92
C LYS A 98 -19.60 1.23 -9.44
N THR A 99 -18.46 0.65 -9.09
CA THR A 99 -17.86 0.83 -7.77
C THR A 99 -17.68 2.34 -7.59
N SER A 100 -18.56 2.98 -6.81
CA SER A 100 -18.45 4.42 -6.60
C SER A 100 -17.11 4.68 -5.88
N PRO A 101 -16.21 5.49 -6.45
CA PRO A 101 -14.95 5.82 -5.80
C PRO A 101 -15.22 6.52 -4.46
N TYR A 102 -14.26 6.45 -3.54
CA TYR A 102 -14.33 7.10 -2.24
C TYR A 102 -14.61 8.60 -2.43
N PRO A 103 -15.64 9.18 -1.80
CA PRO A 103 -16.00 10.57 -2.05
C PRO A 103 -14.88 11.51 -1.56
N GLN A 104 -14.26 12.25 -2.48
CA GLN A 104 -13.26 13.26 -2.12
C GLN A 104 -13.89 14.42 -1.34
N THR A 105 -13.19 14.86 -0.30
CA THR A 105 -13.61 15.97 0.57
C THR A 105 -13.85 17.27 -0.21
N GLU A 106 -13.03 17.53 -1.22
CA GLU A 106 -13.10 18.67 -2.12
C GLU A 106 -14.40 18.61 -2.96
N GLY A 107 -14.78 17.41 -3.41
CA GLY A 107 -16.04 17.17 -4.12
C GLY A 107 -17.27 17.37 -3.23
N MET A 108 -17.21 16.90 -1.98
CA MET A 108 -18.29 17.12 -1.00
C MET A 108 -18.50 18.61 -0.69
N LEU A 109 -17.41 19.37 -0.61
CA LEU A 109 -17.45 20.82 -0.44
C LEU A 109 -18.03 21.50 -1.69
N ALA A 110 -17.61 21.08 -2.88
CA ALA A 110 -18.15 21.56 -4.15
C ALA A 110 -19.66 21.35 -4.26
N ASP A 111 -20.18 20.21 -3.83
CA ASP A 111 -21.62 19.93 -3.84
C ASP A 111 -22.41 20.83 -2.89
N THR A 112 -21.82 21.14 -1.73
CA THR A 112 -22.39 22.09 -0.77
C THR A 112 -22.44 23.50 -1.37
N MET A 113 -21.33 23.97 -1.94
CA MET A 113 -21.23 25.27 -2.60
C MET A 113 -22.22 25.37 -3.77
N HIS A 114 -22.31 24.32 -4.60
CA HIS A 114 -23.22 24.28 -5.74
C HIS A 114 -24.69 24.35 -5.30
N LYS A 115 -25.09 23.56 -4.31
CA LYS A 115 -26.46 23.52 -3.80
C LYS A 115 -26.94 24.90 -3.34
N TYR A 116 -26.13 25.58 -2.52
CA TYR A 116 -26.51 26.88 -1.98
C TYR A 116 -26.31 28.01 -3.00
N GLY A 117 -25.30 27.92 -3.87
CA GLY A 117 -25.10 28.84 -4.99
C GLY A 117 -26.33 28.89 -5.92
N SER A 118 -26.83 27.72 -6.32
CA SER A 118 -28.05 27.61 -7.15
C SER A 118 -29.30 28.10 -6.41
N SER A 119 -29.40 27.86 -5.10
CA SER A 119 -30.55 28.29 -4.29
C SER A 119 -30.63 29.81 -4.09
N LEU A 120 -29.49 30.52 -4.12
CA LEU A 120 -29.43 31.98 -4.03
C LEU A 120 -29.88 32.69 -5.32
N GLY A 121 -29.93 31.97 -6.44
CA GLY A 121 -30.37 32.49 -7.74
C GLY A 121 -29.32 33.32 -8.47
N GLU A 122 -29.53 33.49 -9.78
CA GLU A 122 -28.59 34.14 -10.71
C GLU A 122 -28.44 35.66 -10.50
N SER A 123 -29.28 36.27 -9.65
CA SER A 123 -29.15 37.68 -9.28
C SER A 123 -28.16 37.91 -8.14
N SER A 124 -27.80 36.88 -7.38
CA SER A 124 -26.88 37.00 -6.25
C SER A 124 -25.43 36.87 -6.70
N ASP A 125 -24.61 37.89 -6.43
CA ASP A 125 -23.17 37.82 -6.68
C ASP A 125 -22.48 36.76 -5.81
N LEU A 126 -22.97 36.54 -4.59
CA LEU A 126 -22.54 35.43 -3.74
C LEU A 126 -22.94 34.08 -4.33
N GLY A 127 -24.16 33.97 -4.87
CA GLY A 127 -24.62 32.77 -5.56
C GLY A 127 -23.69 32.40 -6.73
N LYS A 128 -23.37 33.37 -7.59
CA LYS A 128 -22.41 33.19 -8.69
C LYS A 128 -21.01 32.81 -8.21
N ALA A 129 -20.48 33.48 -7.18
CA ALA A 129 -19.17 33.17 -6.61
C ALA A 129 -19.11 31.73 -6.06
N LEU A 130 -20.17 31.27 -5.41
CA LEU A 130 -20.28 29.90 -4.91
C LEU A 130 -20.32 28.88 -6.03
N LEU A 131 -20.97 29.20 -7.16
CA LEU A 131 -20.99 28.31 -8.33
C LEU A 131 -19.60 28.20 -8.98
N GLU A 132 -18.88 29.31 -9.15
CA GLU A 132 -17.50 29.31 -9.64
C GLU A 132 -16.56 28.51 -8.72
N ALA A 133 -16.67 28.71 -7.41
CA ALA A 133 -15.91 27.93 -6.44
C ALA A 133 -16.28 26.45 -6.50
N ALA A 134 -17.56 26.10 -6.63
CA ALA A 134 -18.00 24.71 -6.73
C ALA A 134 -17.37 24.01 -7.94
N GLU A 135 -17.29 24.65 -9.10
CA GLU A 135 -16.66 24.09 -10.29
C GLU A 135 -15.16 23.84 -10.08
N ALA A 136 -14.45 24.82 -9.51
CA ALA A 136 -13.02 24.68 -9.21
C ALA A 136 -12.73 23.55 -8.20
N TYR A 137 -13.48 23.47 -7.11
CA TYR A 137 -13.32 22.41 -6.10
C TYR A 137 -13.70 21.02 -6.65
N ARG A 138 -14.67 20.94 -7.58
CA ARG A 138 -14.99 19.68 -8.25
C ARG A 138 -13.87 19.24 -9.18
N HIS A 139 -13.26 20.17 -9.92
CA HIS A 139 -12.09 19.89 -10.72
C HIS A 139 -10.90 19.42 -9.86
N MET A 140 -10.67 20.01 -8.68
CA MET A 140 -9.66 19.51 -7.73
C MET A 140 -9.93 18.07 -7.27
N ALA A 141 -11.20 17.70 -7.06
CA ALA A 141 -11.56 16.33 -6.73
C ALA A 141 -11.21 15.36 -7.86
N ASP A 142 -11.43 15.74 -9.12
CA ASP A 142 -11.06 14.94 -10.30
C ASP A 142 -9.54 14.76 -10.41
N ILE A 143 -8.75 15.82 -10.20
CA ILE A 143 -7.28 15.75 -10.17
C ILE A 143 -6.82 14.81 -9.06
N LYS A 144 -7.48 14.83 -7.88
CA LYS A 144 -7.16 13.94 -6.76
C LYS A 144 -7.43 12.47 -7.10
N TYR A 145 -8.57 12.15 -7.74
CA TYR A 145 -8.84 10.79 -8.20
C TYR A 145 -7.78 10.30 -9.20
N GLN A 146 -7.32 11.17 -10.11
CA GLN A 146 -6.26 10.83 -11.06
C GLN A 146 -4.92 10.57 -10.35
N MET A 147 -4.57 11.38 -9.35
CA MET A 147 -3.38 11.17 -8.53
C MET A 147 -3.43 9.84 -7.77
N GLU A 148 -4.58 9.48 -7.17
CA GLU A 148 -4.74 8.20 -6.48
C GLU A 148 -4.51 7.01 -7.42
N GLU A 149 -5.09 7.05 -8.63
CA GLU A 149 -4.92 5.99 -9.63
C GLU A 149 -3.47 5.93 -10.13
N ASN A 150 -2.83 7.08 -10.35
CA ASN A 150 -1.41 7.15 -10.75
C ASN A 150 -0.49 6.56 -9.69
N VAL A 151 -0.70 6.88 -8.41
CA VAL A 151 0.08 6.30 -7.30
C VAL A 151 -0.18 4.79 -7.21
N LYS A 152 -1.43 4.37 -7.37
CA LYS A 152 -1.76 2.95 -7.32
C LYS A 152 -1.03 2.15 -8.41
N GLN A 153 -1.14 2.58 -9.67
CA GLN A 153 -0.57 1.88 -10.81
C GLN A 153 0.97 1.90 -10.84
N ASN A 154 1.59 3.00 -10.44
CA ASN A 154 3.03 3.20 -10.63
C ASN A 154 3.87 3.00 -9.37
N PHE A 155 3.24 2.85 -8.20
CA PHE A 155 3.93 2.65 -6.94
C PHE A 155 3.38 1.45 -6.15
N ILE A 156 2.08 1.42 -5.86
CA ILE A 156 1.49 0.35 -5.03
C ILE A 156 1.51 -1.00 -5.75
N ASP A 157 1.06 -1.06 -6.99
CA ASP A 157 0.95 -2.31 -7.75
C ASP A 157 2.33 -2.94 -8.04
N PRO A 158 3.38 -2.18 -8.44
CA PRO A 158 4.75 -2.71 -8.57
C PRO A 158 5.32 -3.27 -7.26
N LEU A 159 5.17 -2.56 -6.13
CA LEU A 159 5.61 -3.05 -4.83
C LEU A 159 4.86 -4.32 -4.40
N THR A 160 3.56 -4.38 -4.68
CA THR A 160 2.72 -5.56 -4.44
C THR A 160 3.12 -6.72 -5.34
N HIS A 161 3.55 -6.46 -6.58
CA HIS A 161 4.07 -7.47 -7.49
C HIS A 161 5.39 -8.06 -6.98
N LEU A 162 6.32 -7.22 -6.56
CA LEU A 162 7.60 -7.63 -5.96
C LEU A 162 7.38 -8.55 -4.74
N GLN A 163 6.44 -8.18 -3.87
CA GLN A 163 6.08 -8.99 -2.70
C GLN A 163 5.49 -10.35 -3.07
N ASN A 164 4.55 -10.38 -4.02
CA ASN A 164 3.80 -11.59 -4.34
C ASN A 164 4.54 -12.57 -5.26
N ASN A 165 5.61 -12.12 -5.93
CA ASN A 165 6.39 -12.93 -6.85
C ASN A 165 7.80 -13.18 -6.32
N GLU A 166 8.70 -12.21 -6.41
CA GLU A 166 10.12 -12.42 -6.13
C GLU A 166 10.38 -12.72 -4.65
N LEU A 167 9.81 -11.94 -3.73
CA LEU A 167 9.97 -12.20 -2.29
C LEU A 167 9.29 -13.50 -1.86
N LYS A 168 8.18 -13.87 -2.53
CA LYS A 168 7.53 -15.16 -2.29
C LYS A 168 8.39 -16.33 -2.74
N ASP A 169 9.10 -16.19 -3.86
CA ASP A 169 10.03 -17.20 -4.38
C ASP A 169 11.27 -17.34 -3.50
N VAL A 170 11.84 -16.21 -3.04
CA VAL A 170 12.90 -16.19 -2.04
C VAL A 170 12.47 -16.93 -0.77
N ASN A 171 11.27 -16.66 -0.26
CA ASN A 171 10.73 -17.33 0.92
C ASN A 171 10.52 -18.84 0.70
N HIS A 172 10.15 -19.25 -0.51
CA HIS A 172 10.06 -20.66 -0.89
C HIS A 172 11.43 -21.35 -0.78
N HIS A 173 12.47 -20.76 -1.37
CA HIS A 173 13.83 -21.28 -1.33
C HIS A 173 14.41 -21.32 0.10
N ARG A 174 14.22 -20.26 0.90
CA ARG A 174 14.63 -20.22 2.32
C ARG A 174 13.95 -21.31 3.14
N THR A 175 12.63 -21.51 2.98
CA THR A 175 11.89 -22.57 3.68
C THR A 175 12.41 -23.96 3.29
N LYS A 176 12.68 -24.17 2.00
CA LYS A 176 13.24 -25.43 1.49
C LYS A 176 14.64 -25.68 2.07
N LEU A 177 15.49 -24.67 2.11
CA LEU A 177 16.83 -24.73 2.71
C LEU A 177 16.77 -25.11 4.19
N LYS A 178 15.95 -24.41 4.99
CA LYS A 178 15.73 -24.75 6.40
C LYS A 178 15.30 -26.22 6.56
N GLY A 179 14.40 -26.68 5.70
CA GLY A 179 13.95 -28.07 5.67
C GLY A 179 15.01 -29.08 5.26
N ARG A 180 16.03 -28.71 4.48
CA ARG A 180 17.20 -29.55 4.15
C ARG A 180 18.23 -29.55 5.27
N ARG A 181 18.47 -28.41 5.90
CA ARG A 181 19.38 -28.29 7.06
C ARG A 181 18.96 -29.24 8.17
N LEU A 182 17.68 -29.22 8.54
CA LEU A 182 17.13 -30.13 9.55
C LEU A 182 17.27 -31.62 9.18
N ASP A 183 17.16 -31.96 7.89
CA ASP A 183 17.33 -33.34 7.39
C ASP A 183 18.79 -33.80 7.50
N TYR A 184 19.72 -32.93 7.09
CA TYR A 184 21.15 -33.16 7.21
C TYR A 184 21.58 -33.29 8.67
N ASP A 185 21.17 -32.37 9.54
CA ASP A 185 21.54 -32.38 10.96
C ASP A 185 21.01 -33.63 11.68
N CYS A 186 19.78 -34.07 11.36
CA CYS A 186 19.21 -35.31 11.90
C CYS A 186 20.01 -36.56 11.50
N LYS A 187 20.47 -36.63 10.25
CA LYS A 187 21.31 -37.75 9.75
C LYS A 187 22.72 -37.69 10.29
N LYS A 188 23.33 -36.50 10.36
CA LYS A 188 24.68 -36.27 10.90
C LYS A 188 24.81 -36.74 12.35
N ARG A 189 23.76 -36.52 13.16
CA ARG A 189 23.71 -37.02 14.56
C ARG A 189 23.79 -38.53 14.69
N GLN A 190 23.43 -39.28 13.65
CA GLN A 190 23.48 -40.75 13.68
C GLN A 190 24.92 -41.28 13.52
N GLN A 191 25.91 -40.40 13.30
CA GLN A 191 27.35 -40.69 13.19
C GLN A 191 27.70 -41.81 12.19
N ARG A 192 26.85 -42.03 11.20
CA ARG A 192 27.08 -42.96 10.08
C ARG A 192 27.29 -42.14 8.82
N ARG A 193 28.40 -42.39 8.14
CA ARG A 193 28.74 -41.72 6.87
C ARG A 193 28.35 -42.62 5.70
N ASP A 194 27.04 -42.72 5.48
CA ASP A 194 26.43 -43.51 4.43
C ASP A 194 26.02 -42.65 3.22
N ASP A 195 25.63 -43.31 2.13
CA ASP A 195 25.15 -42.64 0.91
C ASP A 195 23.98 -41.69 1.19
N GLU A 196 23.18 -42.00 2.22
CA GLU A 196 22.07 -41.17 2.66
C GLU A 196 22.49 -39.83 3.28
N LEU A 197 23.60 -39.80 4.02
CA LEU A 197 24.18 -38.57 4.57
C LEU A 197 24.78 -37.71 3.44
N ILE A 198 25.53 -38.33 2.53
CA ILE A 198 26.14 -37.65 1.37
C ILE A 198 25.06 -36.98 0.53
N GLN A 199 23.98 -37.70 0.19
CA GLN A 199 22.84 -37.13 -0.55
C GLN A 199 22.10 -36.03 0.21
N ALA A 200 22.11 -36.03 1.55
CA ALA A 200 21.49 -34.97 2.34
C ALA A 200 22.33 -33.69 2.33
N GLU A 201 23.66 -33.85 2.35
CA GLU A 201 24.64 -32.76 2.21
C GLU A 201 24.55 -32.09 0.83
N GLU A 202 24.56 -32.87 -0.24
CA GLU A 202 24.41 -32.35 -1.62
C GLU A 202 23.11 -31.53 -1.79
N LYS A 203 21.99 -32.05 -1.27
CA LYS A 203 20.69 -31.36 -1.35
C LYS A 203 20.62 -30.11 -0.49
N LEU A 204 21.37 -30.07 0.62
CA LEU A 204 21.51 -28.88 1.46
C LEU A 204 22.26 -27.80 0.68
N GLU A 205 23.42 -28.13 0.11
CA GLU A 205 24.25 -27.21 -0.65
C GLU A 205 23.53 -26.67 -1.89
N GLU A 206 22.84 -27.54 -2.63
CA GLU A 206 22.01 -27.11 -3.77
C GLU A 206 20.92 -26.13 -3.36
N SER A 207 20.23 -26.41 -2.24
CA SER A 207 19.16 -25.52 -1.75
C SER A 207 19.71 -24.20 -1.21
N LYS A 208 20.93 -24.20 -0.68
CA LYS A 208 21.63 -23.00 -0.22
C LYS A 208 21.94 -22.08 -1.39
N ARG A 209 22.59 -22.62 -2.43
CA ARG A 209 22.92 -21.88 -3.66
C ARG A 209 21.69 -21.26 -4.31
N LEU A 210 20.57 -21.99 -4.36
CA LEU A 210 19.31 -21.47 -4.91
C LEU A 210 18.73 -20.33 -4.07
N ALA A 211 18.77 -20.45 -2.74
CA ALA A 211 18.32 -19.38 -1.86
C ALA A 211 19.20 -18.13 -1.97
N GLU A 212 20.52 -18.29 -2.00
CA GLU A 212 21.46 -17.18 -2.19
C GLU A 212 21.25 -16.46 -3.51
N MET A 213 21.13 -17.22 -4.60
CA MET A 213 20.89 -16.65 -5.93
C MET A 213 19.56 -15.88 -5.98
N ALA A 214 18.49 -16.41 -5.37
CA ALA A 214 17.20 -15.73 -5.32
C ALA A 214 17.28 -14.43 -4.49
N MET A 215 17.95 -14.46 -3.32
CA MET A 215 18.14 -13.28 -2.48
C MET A 215 19.00 -12.22 -3.19
N PHE A 216 20.10 -12.65 -3.83
CA PHE A 216 20.97 -11.77 -4.59
C PHE A 216 20.23 -11.07 -5.73
N ASN A 217 19.37 -11.78 -6.47
CA ASN A 217 18.62 -11.18 -7.58
C ASN A 217 17.71 -10.03 -7.11
N VAL A 218 17.04 -10.18 -5.97
CA VAL A 218 16.20 -9.11 -5.39
C VAL A 218 17.06 -7.94 -4.91
N LEU A 219 18.15 -8.23 -4.19
CA LEU A 219 19.00 -7.19 -3.58
C LEU A 219 19.85 -6.43 -4.60
N SER A 220 20.19 -7.05 -5.73
CA SER A 220 21.00 -6.44 -6.78
C SER A 220 20.22 -5.53 -7.72
N ASN A 221 18.89 -5.53 -7.61
CA ASN A 221 18.00 -4.75 -8.47
C ASN A 221 17.30 -3.61 -7.72
N ASP A 222 17.98 -3.02 -6.73
CA ASP A 222 17.47 -1.96 -5.84
C ASP A 222 17.08 -0.65 -6.58
N VAL A 223 17.59 -0.47 -7.79
CA VAL A 223 17.29 0.67 -8.67
C VAL A 223 15.81 0.76 -9.04
N GLU A 224 15.12 -0.38 -9.17
CA GLU A 224 13.68 -0.40 -9.49
C GLU A 224 12.85 0.17 -8.33
N GLN A 225 13.19 -0.17 -7.08
CA GLN A 225 12.50 0.33 -5.89
C GLN A 225 12.76 1.84 -5.71
N VAL A 226 13.97 2.32 -6.05
CA VAL A 226 14.24 3.78 -6.11
C VAL A 226 13.39 4.46 -7.17
N SER A 227 13.23 3.85 -8.35
CA SER A 227 12.36 4.38 -9.41
C SER A 227 10.88 4.41 -9.00
N GLN A 228 10.41 3.40 -8.27
CA GLN A 228 9.04 3.36 -7.72
C GLN A 228 8.82 4.50 -6.71
N LEU A 229 9.76 4.71 -5.78
CA LEU A 229 9.70 5.85 -4.86
C LEU A 229 9.64 7.19 -5.58
N ARG A 230 10.42 7.35 -6.65
CA ARG A 230 10.35 8.54 -7.50
C ARG A 230 8.96 8.70 -8.12
N ALA A 231 8.34 7.62 -8.61
CA ALA A 231 7.00 7.69 -9.20
C ALA A 231 5.93 8.18 -8.21
N LEU A 232 6.03 7.81 -6.92
CA LEU A 232 5.19 8.37 -5.87
C LEU A 232 5.37 9.90 -5.77
N VAL A 233 6.62 10.36 -5.69
CA VAL A 233 6.94 11.79 -5.54
C VAL A 233 6.49 12.58 -6.77
N ASP A 234 6.72 12.06 -7.98
CA ASP A 234 6.32 12.71 -9.23
C ASP A 234 4.79 12.85 -9.31
N ALA A 235 4.03 11.82 -8.92
CA ALA A 235 2.56 11.89 -8.85
C ALA A 235 2.05 12.93 -7.84
N GLN A 236 2.67 13.02 -6.66
CA GLN A 236 2.32 14.04 -5.65
C GLN A 236 2.64 15.46 -6.13
N LEU A 237 3.80 15.64 -6.74
CA LEU A 237 4.23 16.95 -7.23
C LEU A 237 3.32 17.45 -8.35
N ASP A 238 2.94 16.56 -9.26
CA ASP A 238 2.01 16.88 -10.34
C ASP A 238 0.62 17.27 -9.80
N PHE A 239 0.08 16.49 -8.86
CA PHE A 239 -1.17 16.82 -8.15
C PHE A 239 -1.15 18.22 -7.51
N HIS A 240 -0.09 18.54 -6.76
CA HIS A 240 0.04 19.83 -6.11
C HIS A 240 0.17 20.99 -7.10
N ARG A 241 0.87 20.79 -8.22
CA ARG A 241 0.98 21.80 -9.28
C ARG A 241 -0.37 22.06 -9.95
N GLN A 242 -1.09 21.02 -10.33
CA GLN A 242 -2.39 21.16 -10.98
C GLN A 242 -3.42 21.81 -10.04
N THR A 243 -3.49 21.40 -8.78
CA THR A 243 -4.39 22.00 -7.79
C THR A 243 -4.05 23.46 -7.48
N ALA A 244 -2.77 23.82 -7.41
CA ALA A 244 -2.34 25.21 -7.28
C ALA A 244 -2.83 26.07 -8.45
N GLN A 245 -2.68 25.59 -9.70
CA GLN A 245 -3.17 26.30 -10.89
C GLN A 245 -4.69 26.52 -10.87
N VAL A 246 -5.47 25.53 -10.42
CA VAL A 246 -6.93 25.67 -10.25
C VAL A 246 -7.27 26.75 -9.22
N LEU A 247 -6.58 26.76 -8.08
CA LEU A 247 -6.81 27.74 -7.02
C LEU A 247 -6.37 29.15 -7.41
N GLU A 248 -5.26 29.30 -8.13
CA GLU A 248 -4.80 30.59 -8.67
C GLU A 248 -5.82 31.17 -9.66
N ALA A 249 -6.38 30.33 -10.54
CA ALA A 249 -7.41 30.75 -11.48
C ALA A 249 -8.69 31.19 -10.74
N LEU A 250 -9.14 30.41 -9.75
CA LEU A 250 -10.30 30.75 -8.93
C LEU A 250 -10.07 32.05 -8.15
N GLN A 251 -8.89 32.24 -7.57
CA GLN A 251 -8.53 33.46 -6.84
C GLN A 251 -8.65 34.69 -7.75
N ALA A 252 -8.14 34.62 -8.98
CA ALA A 252 -8.25 35.71 -9.95
C ALA A 252 -9.70 36.00 -10.35
N GLN A 253 -10.52 34.96 -10.59
CA GLN A 253 -11.95 35.10 -10.90
C GLN A 253 -12.72 35.78 -9.77
N LEU A 254 -12.51 35.34 -8.52
CA LEU A 254 -13.17 35.91 -7.35
C LEU A 254 -12.72 37.35 -7.08
N ALA A 255 -11.44 37.68 -7.31
CA ALA A 255 -10.94 39.04 -7.19
C ALA A 255 -11.59 39.98 -8.21
N ALA A 256 -11.72 39.55 -9.46
CA ALA A 256 -12.39 40.32 -10.51
C ALA A 256 -13.87 40.54 -10.18
N ARG A 257 -14.55 39.51 -9.67
CA ARG A 257 -15.94 39.59 -9.21
C ARG A 257 -16.09 40.59 -8.06
N TYR A 258 -15.25 40.50 -7.04
CA TYR A 258 -15.26 41.43 -5.91
C TYR A 258 -15.08 42.89 -6.38
N GLY A 259 -14.16 43.14 -7.30
CA GLY A 259 -13.99 44.45 -7.94
C GLY A 259 -15.28 44.96 -8.59
N CYS A 260 -15.93 44.13 -9.42
CA CYS A 260 -17.18 44.49 -10.10
C CYS A 260 -18.33 44.77 -9.11
N CYS A 261 -18.51 43.92 -8.10
CA CYS A 261 -19.52 44.07 -7.06
C CYS A 261 -19.30 45.31 -6.18
N SER A 262 -18.04 45.62 -5.86
CA SER A 262 -17.71 46.81 -5.06
C SER A 262 -18.05 48.11 -5.79
N LEU A 263 -17.80 48.15 -7.11
CA LEU A 263 -18.13 49.29 -7.96
C LEU A 263 -19.65 49.45 -8.14
N SER A 264 -20.40 48.35 -8.34
CA SER A 264 -21.86 48.43 -8.43
C SER A 264 -22.51 48.88 -7.11
N SER A 265 -21.95 48.47 -5.97
CA SER A 265 -22.40 48.91 -4.64
C SER A 265 -22.20 50.41 -4.40
N LEU A 266 -21.16 51.00 -5.00
CA LEU A 266 -20.87 52.44 -4.93
C LEU A 266 -21.76 53.27 -5.87
N ILE A 267 -22.32 52.66 -6.91
CA ILE A 267 -23.09 53.36 -7.96
C ILE A 267 -24.59 53.44 -7.62
N ILE A 268 -25.13 52.62 -6.71
CA ILE A 268 -26.54 52.74 -6.29
C ILE A 268 -26.66 53.93 -5.31
N PRO A 269 -27.15 55.12 -5.73
CA PRO A 269 -27.49 56.16 -4.78
C PRO A 269 -28.80 55.74 -4.12
N TYR A 270 -28.94 56.02 -2.84
CA TYR A 270 -30.21 55.90 -2.10
C TYR A 270 -31.40 56.46 -2.91
N ILE A 271 -32.19 55.59 -3.55
CA ILE A 271 -33.56 55.91 -3.94
C ILE A 271 -34.44 55.42 -2.79
N VAL A 272 -34.63 56.29 -1.80
CA VAL A 272 -35.68 56.13 -0.80
C VAL A 272 -36.98 56.64 -1.42
N PRO A 273 -38.01 55.81 -1.62
CA PRO A 273 -39.33 56.32 -1.98
C PRO A 273 -39.98 56.93 -0.73
N THR A 274 -40.21 58.24 -0.75
CA THR A 274 -41.14 58.94 0.15
C THR A 274 -42.59 58.64 -0.21
#